data_AF-A0A8D1K8K9-F1
#
_entry.id   AF-A0A8D1K8K9-F1
#
_cell.length_a   1.000
_cell.length_b   1.000
_cell.length_c   1.000
_cell.angle_alpha   90.00
_cell.angle_beta   90.00
_cell.angle_gamma   90.00
#
_symmetry.space_group_name_H-M   'P 1'
#
loop_
_entity.id
_entity.type
_entity.pdbx_description
1 polymer ?
#
loop_
_entity_poly.entity_id
_entity_poly.type
_entity_poly.pdbx_seq_one_letter_code
_entity_poly.pdbx_strand_id
1 'polypeptide(L)'
;ELQDGIGQRQTIVRVLNATGEEVIQQSSKTDASILQEKLGSLNLRWQEVCKQLAERKKRLEEQKNILSEFQRDLNEFVLWLEEADNITSVALEPGNEQQLKEKLEEIKLLAEELPLRQGILKQLNETGGTVLVSAPISPEEQDKIENKLKQTNLQWIKVSRILPEKQGEIEAHIKDLGQLEEQLNHLLVWLSPIKNQLEIYNQPNQTGPFDIKETEVAVQAKQPDVEGILSKGQHLYKEKPATQPVK
;
A
#
# COMPACT_ATOMS: atom_id res chain seq x y z
N GLU A 1 1.98 -15.05 -36.67
CA GLU A 1 1.38 -16.32 -37.11
C GLU A 1 -0.04 -16.17 -37.67
N LEU A 2 -1.06 -15.73 -36.91
CA LEU A 2 -2.44 -15.62 -37.44
C LEU A 2 -2.64 -14.52 -38.51
N GLN A 3 -2.01 -13.36 -38.35
CA GLN A 3 -2.09 -12.26 -39.33
C GLN A 3 -1.39 -12.60 -40.65
N ASP A 4 -0.30 -13.36 -40.53
CA ASP A 4 0.46 -13.92 -41.65
C ASP A 4 -0.36 -15.01 -42.37
N GLY A 5 -1.07 -15.85 -41.61
CA GLY A 5 -2.00 -16.85 -42.13
C GLY A 5 -3.24 -16.24 -42.82
N ILE A 6 -3.76 -15.10 -42.36
CA ILE A 6 -4.84 -14.37 -43.06
C ILE A 6 -4.33 -13.79 -44.37
N GLY A 7 -3.13 -13.21 -44.39
CA GLY A 7 -2.50 -12.67 -45.60
C GLY A 7 -2.24 -13.74 -46.67
N GLN A 8 -1.70 -14.90 -46.27
CA GLN A 8 -1.54 -16.05 -47.16
C GLN A 8 -2.88 -16.54 -47.72
N ARG A 9 -3.91 -16.68 -46.87
CA ARG A 9 -5.21 -17.18 -47.33
C ARG A 9 -5.98 -16.17 -48.18
N GLN A 10 -5.82 -14.86 -47.95
CA GLN A 10 -6.32 -13.83 -48.87
C GLN A 10 -5.68 -13.95 -50.25
N THR A 11 -4.40 -14.30 -50.32
CA THR A 11 -3.70 -14.52 -51.59
C THR A 11 -4.28 -15.73 -52.32
N ILE A 12 -4.56 -16.83 -51.60
CA ILE A 12 -5.19 -18.04 -52.18
C ILE A 12 -6.59 -17.74 -52.73
N VAL A 13 -7.42 -16.97 -52.00
CA VAL A 13 -8.77 -16.59 -52.49
C VAL A 13 -8.69 -15.66 -53.70
N ARG A 14 -7.71 -14.76 -53.77
CA ARG A 14 -7.47 -13.94 -54.97
C ARG A 14 -7.11 -14.80 -56.19
N VAL A 15 -6.21 -15.77 -56.02
CA VAL A 15 -5.83 -16.70 -57.09
C VAL A 15 -7.03 -17.55 -57.51
N LEU A 16 -7.80 -18.09 -56.57
CA LEU A 16 -9.00 -18.87 -56.85
C LEU A 16 -10.05 -18.06 -57.64
N ASN A 17 -10.24 -16.79 -57.30
CA ASN A 17 -11.13 -15.91 -58.06
C ASN A 17 -10.60 -15.63 -59.46
N ALA A 18 -9.31 -15.38 -59.63
CA ALA A 18 -8.69 -15.15 -60.93
C ALA A 18 -8.83 -16.38 -61.84
N THR A 19 -8.46 -17.57 -61.36
CA THR A 19 -8.61 -18.82 -62.10
C THR A 19 -10.09 -19.16 -62.34
N GLY A 20 -10.95 -18.88 -61.36
CA GLY A 20 -12.40 -19.06 -61.50
C GLY A 20 -12.99 -18.23 -62.63
N GLU A 21 -12.58 -16.96 -62.73
CA GLU A 21 -13.02 -16.05 -63.79
C GLU A 21 -12.55 -16.51 -65.18
N GLU A 22 -11.31 -17.01 -65.30
CA GLU A 22 -10.79 -17.59 -66.55
C GLU A 22 -11.60 -18.81 -67.00
N VAL A 23 -11.98 -19.69 -66.07
CA VAL A 23 -12.79 -20.89 -66.36
C VAL A 23 -14.21 -20.49 -66.75
N ILE A 24 -14.81 -19.49 -66.10
CA ILE A 24 -16.14 -18.95 -66.45
C ILE A 24 -16.17 -18.48 -67.91
N GLN A 25 -15.12 -17.78 -68.37
CA GLN A 25 -15.04 -17.26 -69.75
C GLN A 25 -15.00 -18.36 -70.83
N GLN A 26 -14.52 -19.56 -70.49
CA GLN A 26 -14.40 -20.70 -71.41
C GLN A 26 -15.55 -21.69 -71.29
N SER A 27 -16.49 -21.47 -70.37
CA SER A 27 -17.57 -22.40 -70.02
C SER A 27 -18.85 -22.16 -70.82
N SER A 28 -19.72 -23.17 -70.86
CA SER A 28 -21.09 -23.01 -71.37
C SER A 28 -21.86 -21.99 -70.50
N LYS A 29 -22.91 -21.35 -71.05
CA LYS A 29 -23.71 -20.36 -70.29
C LYS A 29 -24.24 -20.91 -68.96
N THR A 30 -24.67 -22.17 -68.95
CA THR A 30 -25.19 -22.83 -67.75
C THR A 30 -24.09 -23.08 -66.71
N ASP A 31 -22.94 -23.59 -67.13
CA ASP A 31 -21.82 -23.87 -66.23
C ASP A 31 -21.18 -22.59 -65.68
N ALA A 32 -21.07 -21.56 -66.52
CA ALA A 32 -20.62 -20.22 -66.14
C ALA A 32 -21.50 -19.63 -65.03
N SER A 33 -22.83 -19.71 -65.16
CA SER A 33 -23.77 -19.22 -64.15
C SER A 33 -23.63 -19.96 -62.83
N ILE A 34 -23.49 -21.30 -62.85
CA ILE A 34 -23.32 -22.11 -61.64
C ILE A 34 -21.97 -21.78 -60.96
N LEU A 35 -20.91 -21.60 -61.74
CA LEU A 35 -19.58 -21.30 -61.20
C LEU A 35 -19.50 -19.89 -60.60
N GLN A 36 -20.15 -18.90 -61.23
CA GLN A 36 -20.29 -17.55 -60.68
C GLN A 36 -21.02 -17.54 -59.34
N GLU A 37 -22.14 -18.28 -59.22
CA GLU A 37 -22.87 -18.40 -57.96
C GLU A 37 -22.01 -19.02 -56.86
N LYS A 38 -21.28 -20.10 -57.18
CA LYS A 38 -20.37 -20.77 -56.24
C LYS A 38 -19.22 -19.88 -55.79
N LEU A 39 -18.58 -19.16 -56.71
CA LEU A 39 -17.51 -18.20 -56.39
C LEU A 39 -18.04 -17.02 -55.57
N GLY A 40 -19.21 -16.48 -55.91
CA GLY A 40 -19.88 -15.45 -55.13
C GLY A 40 -20.15 -15.91 -53.69
N SER A 41 -20.74 -17.10 -53.53
CA SER A 41 -21.00 -17.71 -52.22
C SER A 41 -19.73 -17.94 -51.41
N LEU A 42 -18.66 -18.45 -52.05
CA LEU A 42 -17.36 -18.64 -51.41
C LEU A 42 -16.77 -17.32 -50.93
N ASN A 43 -16.80 -16.28 -51.76
CA ASN A 43 -16.28 -14.96 -51.42
C ASN A 43 -17.03 -14.33 -50.25
N LEU A 44 -18.37 -14.44 -50.24
CA LEU A 44 -19.19 -13.96 -49.13
C LEU A 44 -18.83 -14.68 -47.82
N ARG A 45 -18.75 -16.01 -47.83
CA ARG A 45 -18.36 -16.79 -46.64
C ARG A 45 -16.93 -16.47 -46.19
N TRP A 46 -16.01 -16.27 -47.14
CA TRP A 46 -14.64 -15.88 -46.83
C TRP A 46 -14.56 -14.52 -46.14
N GLN A 47 -15.30 -13.52 -46.66
CA GLN A 47 -15.38 -12.20 -46.03
C GLN A 47 -15.92 -12.27 -44.60
N GLU A 48 -16.97 -13.07 -44.38
CA GLU A 48 -17.56 -13.26 -43.05
C GLU A 48 -16.58 -13.91 -42.07
N VAL A 49 -15.87 -14.96 -42.50
CA VAL A 49 -14.83 -15.60 -41.66
C VAL A 49 -13.71 -14.62 -41.33
N CYS A 50 -13.25 -13.81 -42.29
CA CYS A 50 -12.23 -12.80 -42.05
C CYS A 50 -12.69 -11.76 -41.02
N LYS A 51 -13.95 -11.31 -41.12
CA LYS A 51 -14.56 -10.39 -40.17
C LYS A 51 -14.61 -10.97 -38.76
N GLN A 52 -15.19 -12.16 -38.60
CA GLN A 52 -15.29 -12.83 -37.29
C GLN A 52 -13.92 -13.09 -36.66
N LEU A 53 -12.92 -13.47 -37.47
CA LEU A 53 -11.56 -13.70 -36.98
C LEU A 53 -10.90 -12.39 -36.53
N ALA A 54 -11.09 -11.30 -37.28
CA ALA A 54 -10.59 -9.98 -36.89
C ALA A 54 -11.22 -9.49 -35.58
N GLU A 55 -12.54 -9.65 -35.43
CA GLU A 55 -13.27 -9.32 -34.20
C GLU A 55 -12.82 -10.18 -33.01
N ARG A 56 -12.65 -11.49 -33.22
CA ARG A 56 -12.15 -12.41 -32.18
C ARG A 56 -10.74 -12.04 -31.75
N LYS A 57 -9.85 -11.69 -32.69
CA LYS A 57 -8.48 -11.25 -32.40
C LYS A 57 -8.49 -9.96 -31.60
N LYS A 58 -9.27 -8.95 -32.04
CA LYS A 58 -9.41 -7.68 -31.34
C LYS A 58 -9.83 -7.90 -29.88
N ARG A 59 -10.85 -8.71 -29.65
CA ARG A 59 -11.33 -9.04 -28.30
C ARG A 59 -10.27 -9.75 -27.45
N LEU A 60 -9.49 -10.66 -28.04
CA LEU A 60 -8.41 -11.35 -27.31
C LEU A 60 -7.31 -10.40 -26.88
N GLU A 61 -6.90 -9.47 -27.75
CA GLU A 61 -5.89 -8.46 -27.42
C GLU A 61 -6.40 -7.49 -26.34
N GLU A 62 -7.67 -7.05 -26.43
CA GLU A 62 -8.31 -6.23 -25.39
C GLU A 62 -8.30 -6.94 -24.04
N GLN A 63 -8.70 -8.22 -23.99
CA GLN A 63 -8.70 -9.03 -22.76
C GLN A 63 -7.28 -9.22 -22.20
N LYS A 64 -6.29 -9.42 -23.07
CA LYS A 64 -4.89 -9.57 -22.67
C LYS A 64 -4.35 -8.27 -22.08
N ASN A 65 -4.68 -7.12 -22.67
CA ASN A 65 -4.28 -5.81 -22.15
C ASN A 65 -4.90 -5.56 -20.78
N ILE A 66 -6.21 -5.80 -20.63
CA ILE A 66 -6.91 -5.65 -19.34
C ILE A 66 -6.29 -6.56 -18.26
N LEU A 67 -6.01 -7.82 -18.60
CA LEU A 67 -5.34 -8.75 -17.68
C LEU A 67 -3.96 -8.24 -17.26
N SER A 68 -3.16 -7.74 -18.20
CA SER A 68 -1.83 -7.22 -17.94
C SER A 68 -1.85 -5.98 -17.06
N GLU A 69 -2.77 -5.04 -17.32
CA GLU A 69 -2.95 -3.83 -16.51
C GLU A 69 -3.39 -4.21 -15.10
N PHE A 70 -4.41 -5.07 -14.98
CA PHE A 70 -4.88 -5.58 -13.70
C PHE A 70 -3.77 -6.24 -12.88
N GLN A 71 -2.97 -7.12 -13.49
CA GLN A 71 -1.87 -7.79 -12.79
C GLN A 71 -0.80 -6.79 -12.31
N ARG A 72 -0.47 -5.79 -13.13
CA ARG A 72 0.47 -4.73 -12.76
C ARG A 72 -0.08 -3.93 -11.56
N ASP A 73 -1.31 -3.46 -11.67
CA ASP A 73 -1.93 -2.61 -10.65
C ASP A 73 -2.13 -3.39 -9.34
N LEU A 74 -2.45 -4.69 -9.42
CA LEU A 74 -2.49 -5.58 -8.26
C LEU A 74 -1.11 -5.74 -7.60
N ASN A 75 -0.04 -5.89 -8.40
CA ASN A 75 1.32 -5.97 -7.87
C ASN A 75 1.74 -4.67 -7.17
N GLU A 76 1.45 -3.53 -7.78
CA GLU A 76 1.74 -2.21 -7.18
C GLU A 76 1.01 -2.04 -5.84
N PHE A 77 -0.25 -2.45 -5.77
CA PHE A 77 -1.01 -2.40 -4.53
C PHE A 77 -0.45 -3.33 -3.44
N VAL A 78 -0.01 -4.53 -3.82
CA VAL A 78 0.66 -5.46 -2.89
C VAL A 78 1.96 -4.87 -2.35
N LEU A 79 2.79 -4.24 -3.19
CA LEU A 79 4.02 -3.59 -2.74
C LEU A 79 3.74 -2.47 -1.74
N TRP A 80 2.68 -1.68 -1.98
CA TRP A 80 2.26 -0.66 -1.02
C TRP A 80 1.80 -1.27 0.32
N LEU A 81 1.06 -2.38 0.29
CA LEU A 81 0.67 -3.10 1.50
C LEU A 81 1.87 -3.66 2.28
N GLU A 82 2.87 -4.19 1.57
CA GLU A 82 4.11 -4.69 2.17
C GLU A 82 4.89 -3.55 2.85
N GLU A 83 4.98 -2.38 2.20
CA GLU A 83 5.62 -1.21 2.80
C GLU A 83 4.89 -0.74 4.07
N ALA A 84 3.55 -0.68 4.03
CA ALA A 84 2.76 -0.32 5.19
C ALA A 84 2.89 -1.33 6.35
N ASP A 85 2.95 -2.63 6.04
CA ASP A 85 3.18 -3.68 7.05
C ASP A 85 4.59 -3.56 7.65
N ASN A 86 5.60 -3.29 6.81
CA ASN A 86 6.98 -3.09 7.26
C ASN A 86 7.07 -1.91 8.23
N ILE A 87 6.53 -0.74 7.86
CA ILE A 87 6.55 0.47 8.70
C ILE A 87 5.84 0.22 10.03
N THR A 88 4.68 -0.43 10.02
CA THR A 88 3.90 -0.71 11.24
C THR A 88 4.46 -1.85 12.10
N SER A 89 5.35 -2.69 11.55
CA SER A 89 6.01 -3.80 12.27
C SER A 89 7.23 -3.37 13.08
N VAL A 90 7.79 -2.18 12.82
CA VAL A 90 8.98 -1.68 13.54
C VAL A 90 8.63 -1.48 15.02
N ALA A 91 9.45 -2.07 15.91
CA ALA A 91 9.29 -1.89 17.35
C ALA A 91 9.54 -0.43 17.74
N LEU A 92 8.62 0.13 18.52
CA LEU A 92 8.72 1.48 19.05
C LEU A 92 9.57 1.47 20.33
N GLU A 93 10.41 2.49 20.50
CA GLU A 93 11.09 2.76 21.76
C GLU A 93 10.39 3.95 22.46
N PRO A 94 9.56 3.73 23.49
CA PRO A 94 8.78 4.79 24.13
C PRO A 94 9.60 5.96 24.69
N GLY A 95 10.88 5.74 25.00
CA GLY A 95 11.81 6.77 25.49
C GLY A 95 12.52 7.58 24.39
N ASN A 96 12.40 7.17 23.12
CA ASN A 96 13.11 7.78 22.00
C ASN A 96 12.18 8.72 21.22
N GLU A 97 12.05 9.96 21.70
CA GLU A 97 11.13 10.95 21.11
C GLU A 97 11.39 11.19 19.61
N GLN A 98 12.66 11.19 19.19
CA GLN A 98 13.03 11.41 17.79
C GLN A 98 12.52 10.26 16.90
N GLN A 99 12.77 9.00 17.30
CA GLN A 99 12.28 7.84 16.57
C GLN A 99 10.75 7.84 16.49
N LEU A 100 10.07 8.17 17.60
CA LEU A 100 8.61 8.24 17.64
C LEU A 100 8.08 9.31 16.68
N LYS A 101 8.68 10.50 16.64
CA LYS A 101 8.28 11.58 15.71
C LYS A 101 8.51 11.18 14.25
N GLU A 102 9.67 10.62 13.92
CA GLU A 102 9.96 10.14 12.56
C GLU A 102 8.95 9.08 12.11
N LYS A 103 8.66 8.10 12.97
CA LYS A 103 7.67 7.07 12.69
C LYS A 103 6.24 7.59 12.62
N LEU A 104 5.90 8.59 13.42
CA LEU A 104 4.59 9.21 13.34
C LEU A 104 4.36 9.87 11.97
N GLU A 105 5.36 10.56 11.43
CA GLU A 105 5.26 11.20 10.11
C GLU A 105 5.11 10.15 9.00
N GLU A 106 5.89 9.05 9.02
CA GLU A 106 5.73 7.94 8.07
C GLU A 106 4.31 7.34 8.11
N ILE A 107 3.79 7.05 9.31
CA ILE A 107 2.47 6.45 9.49
C ILE A 107 1.35 7.42 9.07
N LYS A 108 1.49 8.71 9.35
CA LYS A 108 0.50 9.72 8.92
C LYS A 108 0.40 9.80 7.41
N LEU A 109 1.53 9.79 6.70
CA LEU A 109 1.53 9.78 5.23
C LEU A 109 0.78 8.55 4.69
N LEU A 110 1.04 7.36 5.25
CA LEU A 110 0.31 6.15 4.87
C LEU A 110 -1.19 6.21 5.21
N ALA A 111 -1.55 6.79 6.36
CA ALA A 111 -2.93 6.93 6.79
C ALA A 111 -3.71 7.89 5.88
N GLU A 112 -3.08 8.97 5.42
CA GLU A 112 -3.66 9.92 4.45
C GLU A 112 -3.92 9.27 3.09
N GLU A 113 -3.13 8.27 2.69
CA GLU A 113 -3.34 7.51 1.45
C GLU A 113 -4.51 6.52 1.53
N LEU A 114 -4.97 6.12 2.73
CA LEU A 114 -5.98 5.06 2.89
C LEU A 114 -7.26 5.28 2.05
N PRO A 115 -7.88 6.48 2.01
CA PRO A 115 -9.09 6.68 1.22
C PRO A 115 -8.86 6.45 -0.29
N LEU A 116 -7.71 6.91 -0.80
CA LEU A 116 -7.33 6.71 -2.20
C LEU A 116 -7.10 5.22 -2.49
N ARG A 117 -6.35 4.54 -1.61
CA ARG A 117 -6.04 3.11 -1.73
C ARG A 117 -7.30 2.24 -1.63
N GLN A 118 -8.28 2.62 -0.81
CA GLN A 118 -9.59 1.96 -0.77
C GLN A 118 -10.30 2.01 -2.12
N GLY A 119 -10.25 3.17 -2.80
CA GLY A 119 -10.78 3.33 -4.15
C GLY A 119 -10.09 2.42 -5.16
N ILE A 120 -8.76 2.34 -5.12
CA ILE A 120 -7.96 1.47 -5.97
C ILE A 120 -8.30 -0.01 -5.72
N LEU A 121 -8.39 -0.46 -4.47
CA LEU A 121 -8.76 -1.83 -4.14
C LEU A 121 -10.15 -2.20 -4.66
N LYS A 122 -11.11 -1.27 -4.61
CA LYS A 122 -12.44 -1.48 -5.20
C LYS A 122 -12.35 -1.70 -6.71
N GLN A 123 -11.58 -0.86 -7.42
CA GLN A 123 -11.35 -1.01 -8.86
C GLN A 123 -10.63 -2.33 -9.20
N LEU A 124 -9.65 -2.74 -8.39
CA LEU A 124 -8.98 -4.03 -8.54
C LEU A 124 -9.96 -5.20 -8.35
N ASN A 125 -10.86 -5.14 -7.38
CA ASN A 125 -11.86 -6.19 -7.17
C ASN A 125 -12.88 -6.27 -8.33
N GLU A 126 -13.34 -5.12 -8.83
CA GLU A 126 -14.25 -5.05 -10.00
C GLU A 126 -13.58 -5.60 -11.28
N THR A 127 -12.35 -5.15 -11.54
CA THR A 127 -11.57 -5.61 -12.71
C THR A 127 -11.20 -7.08 -12.57
N GLY A 128 -10.78 -7.52 -11.39
CA GLY A 128 -10.45 -8.92 -11.09
C GLY A 128 -11.63 -9.85 -11.32
N GLY A 129 -12.84 -9.48 -10.89
CA GLY A 129 -14.06 -10.25 -11.19
C GLY A 129 -14.34 -10.38 -12.69
N THR A 130 -14.08 -9.32 -13.46
CA THR A 130 -14.24 -9.33 -14.92
C THR A 130 -13.17 -10.20 -15.60
N VAL A 131 -11.92 -10.06 -15.18
CA VAL A 131 -10.77 -10.81 -15.72
C VAL A 131 -10.93 -12.31 -15.49
N LEU A 132 -11.30 -12.71 -14.25
CA LEU A 132 -11.48 -14.12 -13.88
C LEU A 132 -12.58 -14.83 -14.69
N VAL A 133 -13.57 -14.08 -15.19
CA VAL A 133 -14.68 -14.64 -16.00
C VAL A 133 -14.39 -14.60 -17.49
N SER A 134 -13.74 -13.54 -17.97
CA SER A 134 -13.71 -13.22 -19.41
C SER A 134 -12.36 -13.46 -20.08
N ALA A 135 -11.26 -13.45 -19.34
CA ALA A 135 -9.93 -13.60 -19.92
C ALA A 135 -9.66 -15.07 -20.32
N PRO A 136 -8.99 -15.30 -21.46
CA PRO A 136 -8.66 -16.64 -21.95
C PRO A 136 -7.41 -17.18 -21.21
N ILE A 137 -7.49 -17.31 -19.89
CA ILE A 137 -6.40 -17.79 -19.02
C ILE A 137 -6.60 -19.26 -18.62
N SER A 138 -5.52 -19.92 -18.24
CA SER A 138 -5.59 -21.30 -17.73
C SER A 138 -6.25 -21.35 -16.34
N PRO A 139 -6.85 -22.48 -15.94
CA PRO A 139 -7.39 -22.64 -14.59
C PRO A 139 -6.37 -22.39 -13.49
N GLU A 140 -5.11 -22.78 -13.70
CA GLU A 140 -4.02 -22.55 -12.75
C GLU A 140 -3.71 -21.05 -12.57
N GLU A 141 -3.68 -20.29 -13.66
CA GLU A 141 -3.50 -18.83 -13.60
C GLU A 141 -4.69 -18.14 -12.95
N GLN A 142 -5.90 -18.62 -13.22
CA GLN A 142 -7.12 -18.13 -12.59
C GLN A 142 -7.05 -18.31 -11.07
N ASP A 143 -6.69 -19.50 -10.59
CA ASP A 143 -6.53 -19.80 -9.16
C ASP A 143 -5.44 -18.92 -8.52
N LYS A 144 -4.31 -18.70 -9.22
CA LYS A 144 -3.23 -17.81 -8.73
C LYS A 144 -3.71 -16.37 -8.56
N ILE A 145 -4.41 -15.83 -9.55
CA ILE A 145 -4.95 -14.48 -9.51
C ILE A 145 -5.98 -14.34 -8.40
N GLU A 146 -6.89 -15.30 -8.29
CA GLU A 146 -7.95 -15.29 -7.28
C GLU A 146 -7.36 -15.35 -5.86
N ASN A 147 -6.39 -16.24 -5.63
CA ASN A 147 -5.70 -16.35 -4.34
C ASN A 147 -4.93 -15.07 -4.01
N LYS A 148 -4.23 -14.48 -4.99
CA LYS A 148 -3.51 -13.21 -4.78
C LYS A 148 -4.46 -12.07 -4.43
N LEU A 149 -5.59 -11.95 -5.13
CA LEU A 149 -6.60 -10.94 -4.85
C LEU A 149 -7.21 -11.13 -3.45
N LYS A 150 -7.51 -12.37 -3.06
CA LYS A 150 -7.98 -12.70 -1.69
C LYS A 150 -6.96 -12.30 -0.62
N GLN A 151 -5.70 -12.66 -0.79
CA GLN A 151 -4.62 -12.30 0.14
C GLN A 151 -4.46 -10.78 0.24
N THR A 152 -4.50 -10.08 -0.89
CA THR A 152 -4.43 -8.62 -0.96
C THR A 152 -5.56 -7.97 -0.16
N ASN A 153 -6.81 -8.46 -0.30
CA ASN A 153 -7.94 -7.97 0.48
C ASN A 153 -7.78 -8.22 1.99
N LEU A 154 -7.26 -9.38 2.39
CA LEU A 154 -7.00 -9.70 3.80
C LEU A 154 -5.91 -8.80 4.40
N GLN A 155 -4.81 -8.59 3.66
CA GLN A 155 -3.75 -7.68 4.06
C GLN A 155 -4.24 -6.25 4.18
N TRP A 156 -5.07 -5.78 3.24
CA TRP A 156 -5.70 -4.46 3.33
C TRP A 156 -6.51 -4.30 4.62
N ILE A 157 -7.34 -5.28 4.99
CA ILE A 157 -8.13 -5.23 6.24
C ILE A 157 -7.20 -5.13 7.45
N LYS A 158 -6.10 -5.88 7.47
CA LYS A 158 -5.08 -5.80 8.52
C LYS A 158 -4.47 -4.39 8.58
N VAL A 159 -3.92 -3.91 7.48
CA VAL A 159 -3.19 -2.62 7.40
C VAL A 159 -4.10 -1.44 7.72
N SER A 160 -5.30 -1.39 7.15
CA SER A 160 -6.27 -0.31 7.39
C SER A 160 -6.76 -0.23 8.84
N ARG A 161 -6.66 -1.33 9.60
CA ARG A 161 -6.91 -1.34 11.04
C ARG A 161 -5.67 -0.94 11.84
N ILE A 162 -4.51 -1.52 11.52
CA ILE A 162 -3.27 -1.34 12.30
C ILE A 162 -2.74 0.09 12.19
N LEU A 163 -2.83 0.73 11.02
CA LEU A 163 -2.26 2.07 10.81
C LEU A 163 -2.82 3.11 11.81
N PRO A 164 -4.14 3.30 11.94
CA PRO A 164 -4.72 4.19 12.95
C PRO A 164 -4.39 3.79 14.40
N GLU A 165 -4.38 2.48 14.70
CA GLU A 165 -4.04 1.98 16.03
C GLU A 165 -2.60 2.37 16.42
N LYS A 166 -1.63 2.14 15.51
CA LYS A 166 -0.24 2.49 15.71
C LYS A 166 0.00 4.00 15.74
N GLN A 167 -0.72 4.77 14.92
CA GLN A 167 -0.66 6.23 14.99
C GLN A 167 -1.05 6.73 16.39
N GLY A 168 -2.19 6.24 16.92
CA GLY A 168 -2.67 6.63 18.24
C GLY A 168 -1.73 6.20 19.38
N GLU A 169 -1.11 5.02 19.27
CA GLU A 169 -0.09 4.55 20.21
C GLU A 169 1.13 5.49 20.25
N ILE A 170 1.69 5.84 19.09
CA ILE A 170 2.84 6.74 19.01
C ILE A 170 2.50 8.14 19.53
N GLU A 171 1.34 8.69 19.16
CA GLU A 171 0.87 9.98 19.66
C GLU A 171 0.71 9.99 21.19
N ALA A 172 0.24 8.88 21.78
CA ALA A 172 0.16 8.73 23.23
C ALA A 172 1.55 8.74 23.88
N HIS A 173 2.52 8.00 23.32
CA HIS A 173 3.90 7.99 23.83
C HIS A 173 4.55 9.38 23.77
N ILE A 174 4.40 10.10 22.65
CA ILE A 174 4.93 11.47 22.51
C ILE A 174 4.28 12.41 23.53
N LYS A 175 2.97 12.28 23.75
CA LYS A 175 2.26 13.07 24.77
C LYS A 175 2.77 12.76 26.17
N ASP A 176 3.01 11.49 26.49
CA ASP A 176 3.52 11.09 27.80
C ASP A 176 4.93 11.62 28.07
N LEU A 177 5.79 11.64 27.05
CA LEU A 177 7.12 12.25 27.09
C LEU A 177 7.04 13.75 27.32
N GLY A 178 6.20 14.47 26.56
CA GLY A 178 6.02 15.91 26.74
C GLY A 178 5.51 16.28 28.14
N GLN A 179 4.58 15.49 28.69
CA GLN A 179 4.11 15.67 30.07
C GLN A 179 5.21 15.41 31.10
N LEU A 180 6.09 14.42 30.87
CA LEU A 180 7.23 14.16 31.76
C LEU A 180 8.20 15.35 31.74
N GLU A 181 8.49 15.89 30.57
CA GLU A 181 9.34 17.08 30.41
C GLU A 181 8.74 18.30 31.14
N GLU A 182 7.44 18.54 30.99
CA GLU A 182 6.73 19.62 31.70
C GLU A 182 6.83 19.47 33.22
N GLN A 183 6.59 18.24 33.74
CA GLN A 183 6.72 17.95 35.18
C GLN A 183 8.15 18.16 35.70
N LEU A 184 9.15 17.74 34.93
CA LEU A 184 10.56 17.98 35.25
C LEU A 184 10.88 19.47 35.28
N ASN A 185 10.44 20.23 34.27
CA ASN A 185 10.65 21.67 34.19
C ASN A 185 9.98 22.41 35.36
N HIS A 186 8.75 22.03 35.73
CA HIS A 186 8.08 22.58 36.91
C HIS A 186 8.87 22.36 38.20
N LEU A 187 9.43 21.15 38.39
CA LEU A 187 10.25 20.84 39.56
C LEU A 187 11.57 21.64 39.56
N LEU A 188 12.22 21.79 38.40
CA LEU A 188 13.46 22.58 38.26
C LEU A 188 13.24 24.07 38.56
N VAL A 189 12.16 24.64 38.05
CA VAL A 189 11.77 26.03 38.33
C VAL A 189 11.50 26.21 39.82
N TRP A 190 10.80 25.25 40.45
CA TRP A 190 10.51 25.29 41.88
C TRP A 190 11.77 25.11 42.77
N LEU A 191 12.71 24.25 42.37
CA LEU A 191 13.97 24.03 43.09
C LEU A 191 14.94 25.21 43.00
N SER A 192 14.90 25.98 41.90
CA SER A 192 15.82 27.10 41.65
C SER A 192 15.87 28.15 42.78
N PRO A 193 14.75 28.73 43.26
CA PRO A 193 14.79 29.69 44.35
C PRO A 193 15.33 29.10 45.66
N ILE A 194 14.97 27.85 45.98
CA ILE A 194 15.45 27.15 47.20
C ILE A 194 16.97 26.96 47.13
N LYS A 195 17.48 26.49 45.99
CA LYS A 195 18.91 26.34 45.74
C LYS A 195 19.63 27.69 45.87
N ASN A 196 19.13 28.74 45.22
CA ASN A 196 19.74 30.06 45.25
C ASN A 196 19.75 30.64 46.67
N GLN A 197 18.68 30.46 47.45
CA GLN A 197 18.62 30.88 48.86
C GLN A 197 19.66 30.15 49.70
N LEU A 198 19.75 28.81 49.58
CA LEU A 198 20.75 28.01 50.31
C LEU A 198 22.19 28.41 49.95
N GLU A 199 22.48 28.71 48.69
CA GLU A 199 23.80 29.19 48.24
C GLU A 199 24.15 30.55 48.87
N ILE A 200 23.18 31.44 48.96
CA ILE A 200 23.31 32.77 49.57
C ILE A 200 23.62 32.63 51.08
N TYR A 201 22.89 31.77 51.81
CA TYR A 201 23.08 31.54 53.25
C TYR A 201 24.39 30.84 53.62
N ASN A 202 24.92 29.99 52.76
CA ASN A 202 26.19 29.31 53.00
C ASN A 202 27.43 30.23 52.86
N GLN A 203 27.24 31.51 52.53
CA GLN A 203 28.35 32.48 52.46
C GLN A 203 28.79 32.94 53.86
N PRO A 204 30.11 33.07 54.12
CA PRO A 204 30.68 33.24 55.48
C PRO A 204 30.27 34.52 56.23
N ASN A 205 29.59 35.47 55.58
CA ASN A 205 29.23 36.78 56.14
C ASN A 205 27.70 37.00 56.26
N GLN A 206 26.87 35.96 56.10
CA GLN A 206 25.42 36.09 56.23
C GLN A 206 24.93 35.92 57.67
N THR A 207 24.16 36.89 58.17
CA THR A 207 23.60 36.92 59.53
C THR A 207 22.07 37.08 59.57
N GLY A 208 21.37 36.69 58.49
CA GLY A 208 19.90 36.70 58.42
C GLY A 208 19.24 35.45 59.04
N PRO A 209 18.02 35.54 59.59
CA PRO A 209 17.27 34.36 60.03
C PRO A 209 16.85 33.51 58.83
N PHE A 210 17.44 32.32 58.68
CA PHE A 210 16.97 31.31 57.74
C PHE A 210 16.11 30.29 58.46
N ASP A 211 14.84 30.16 58.04
CA ASP A 211 13.98 29.10 58.55
C ASP A 211 14.25 27.79 57.80
N ILE A 212 15.25 27.07 58.28
CA ILE A 212 15.62 25.74 57.80
C ILE A 212 14.41 24.80 57.85
N LYS A 213 13.57 24.94 58.87
CA LYS A 213 12.46 24.03 59.13
C LYS A 213 11.31 24.24 58.14
N GLU A 214 11.02 25.50 57.79
CA GLU A 214 10.07 25.84 56.73
C GLU A 214 10.54 25.30 55.37
N THR A 215 11.82 25.45 55.06
CA THR A 215 12.42 24.93 53.81
C THR A 215 12.37 23.40 53.76
N GLU A 216 12.68 22.72 54.85
CA GLU A 216 12.62 21.26 54.97
C GLU A 216 11.20 20.73 54.75
N VAL A 217 10.19 21.36 55.37
CA VAL A 217 8.78 21.02 55.16
C VAL A 217 8.36 21.21 53.70
N ALA A 218 8.79 22.31 53.06
CA ALA A 218 8.48 22.59 51.66
C ALA A 218 9.11 21.55 50.71
N VAL A 219 10.34 21.10 50.98
CA VAL A 219 11.02 20.03 50.23
C VAL A 219 10.32 18.69 50.44
N GLN A 220 9.99 18.35 51.68
CA GLN A 220 9.28 17.11 52.00
C GLN A 220 7.90 17.05 51.35
N ALA A 221 7.20 18.19 51.24
CA ALA A 221 5.92 18.28 50.54
C ALA A 221 6.02 17.99 49.04
N LYS A 222 7.21 18.14 48.43
CA LYS A 222 7.47 17.84 47.00
C LYS A 222 7.98 16.43 46.73
N GLN A 223 8.31 15.67 47.77
CA GLN A 223 8.68 14.26 47.66
C GLN A 223 7.74 13.42 46.77
N PRO A 224 6.40 13.47 46.90
CA PRO A 224 5.51 12.68 46.04
C PRO A 224 5.58 13.08 44.55
N ASP A 225 5.82 14.36 44.24
CA ASP A 225 5.98 14.82 42.86
C ASP A 225 7.26 14.20 42.24
N VAL A 226 8.36 14.17 43.01
CA VAL A 226 9.64 13.56 42.58
C VAL A 226 9.48 12.06 42.34
N GLU A 227 8.81 11.35 43.26
CA GLU A 227 8.55 9.91 43.14
C GLU A 227 7.63 9.59 41.95
N GLY A 228 6.62 10.44 41.71
CA GLY A 228 5.73 10.32 40.55
C GLY A 228 6.46 10.47 39.22
N ILE A 229 7.30 11.50 39.09
CA ILE A 229 8.15 11.73 37.91
C ILE A 229 9.11 10.55 37.69
N LEU A 230 9.76 10.08 38.76
CA LEU A 230 10.68 8.94 38.69
C LEU A 230 9.96 7.66 38.23
N SER A 231 8.77 7.39 38.76
CA SER A 231 7.95 6.24 38.36
C SER A 231 7.55 6.31 36.89
N LYS A 232 7.11 7.48 36.41
CA LYS A 232 6.74 7.73 35.00
C LYS A 232 7.95 7.57 34.07
N GLY A 233 9.09 8.16 34.43
CA GLY A 233 10.35 7.99 33.70
C GLY A 233 10.80 6.53 33.65
N GLN A 234 10.69 5.80 34.76
CA GLN A 234 11.00 4.37 34.77
C GLN A 234 10.08 3.56 33.86
N HIS A 235 8.78 3.86 33.79
CA HIS A 235 7.87 3.15 32.90
C HIS A 235 8.24 3.34 31.42
N LEU A 236 8.56 4.57 31.02
CA LEU A 236 8.95 4.90 29.63
C LEU A 236 10.32 4.32 29.24
N TYR A 237 11.21 4.07 30.21
CA TYR A 237 12.57 3.55 29.97
C TYR A 237 12.79 2.09 30.42
N LYS A 238 11.83 1.44 31.10
CA LYS A 238 11.92 0.01 31.51
C LYS A 238 11.64 -0.95 30.36
N GLU A 239 11.06 -0.51 29.26
CA GLU A 239 11.12 -1.24 27.99
C GLU A 239 12.49 -1.06 27.32
N LYS A 240 13.56 -1.48 28.04
CA LYS A 240 14.87 -1.69 27.42
C LYS A 240 14.88 -3.11 26.86
N PRO A 241 15.09 -3.33 25.55
CA PRO A 241 15.54 -4.63 25.09
C PRO A 241 16.90 -4.91 25.77
N ALA A 242 17.08 -6.13 26.21
CA ALA A 242 18.30 -6.60 26.87
C ALA A 242 19.54 -6.19 26.04
N THR A 243 20.20 -5.11 26.45
CA THR A 243 21.50 -4.74 25.89
C THR A 243 22.54 -5.54 26.65
N GLN A 244 23.22 -6.43 25.91
CA GLN A 244 24.32 -7.24 26.39
C GLN A 244 25.35 -6.38 27.14
N PRO A 245 25.99 -6.92 28.19
CA PRO A 245 26.98 -6.17 28.93
C PRO A 245 28.19 -5.91 28.02
N VAL A 246 28.50 -4.63 27.83
CA VAL A 246 29.76 -4.22 27.22
C VAL A 246 30.88 -4.60 28.21
N LYS A 247 31.84 -5.37 27.72
CA LYS A 247 33.07 -5.80 28.42
C LYS A 247 33.97 -4.62 28.76
#